data_AF-A0AAV9FII1-F1
#
_entry.id   AF-A0AAV9FII1-F1
#
_cell.length_a   1.000
_cell.length_b   1.000
_cell.length_c   1.000
_cell.angle_alpha   90.00
_cell.angle_beta   90.00
_cell.angle_gamma   90.00
#
_symmetry.space_group_name_H-M   'P 1'
#
loop_
_entity.id
_entity.type
_entity.pdbx_description
1 polymer ?
#
loop_
_entity_poly.entity_id
_entity_poly.type
_entity_poly.pdbx_seq_one_letter_code
_entity_poly.pdbx_strand_id
1 'polypeptide(L)'
;MNKSPLLLLLLFIALALHVPTTVSVTCNPVELSPCMSAITGGTTPSSACCEKLREQQPCLCQYMKDPSYQKYISSPNARKVSSTCGVPMPSC
;
A
#
# COMPACT_ATOMS: atom_id res chain seq x y z
N MET A 1 9.61 10.91 48.99
CA MET A 1 9.12 11.43 47.69
C MET A 1 8.72 10.25 46.81
N ASN A 2 7.42 9.93 46.81
CA ASN A 2 6.86 8.76 46.13
C ASN A 2 6.82 8.99 44.62
N LYS A 3 7.75 8.39 43.88
CA LYS A 3 7.85 8.49 42.39
C LYS A 3 6.88 7.55 41.66
N SER A 4 6.26 6.61 42.40
CA SER A 4 5.36 5.57 41.89
C SER A 4 4.13 6.10 41.12
N PRO A 5 3.36 7.10 41.60
CA PRO A 5 2.20 7.59 40.86
C PRO A 5 2.59 8.35 39.60
N LEU A 6 3.78 8.98 39.59
CA LEU A 6 4.29 9.70 38.43
C LEU A 6 4.65 8.73 37.29
N LEU A 7 5.24 7.58 37.63
CA LEU A 7 5.58 6.53 36.66
C LEU A 7 4.33 5.92 36.01
N LEU A 8 3.29 5.66 36.82
CA LEU A 8 2.00 5.17 36.34
C LEU A 8 1.35 6.18 35.38
N LEU A 9 1.32 7.47 35.75
CA LEU A 9 0.75 8.52 34.91
C LEU A 9 1.47 8.64 33.56
N LEU A 10 2.80 8.57 33.55
CA LEU A 10 3.59 8.60 32.31
C LEU A 10 3.32 7.39 31.41
N LEU A 11 3.13 6.19 32.00
CA LEU A 11 2.80 4.98 31.26
C LEU A 11 1.41 5.08 30.60
N PHE A 12 0.42 5.64 31.30
CA PHE A 12 -0.92 5.89 30.76
C PHE A 12 -0.91 6.89 29.60
N ILE A 13 -0.14 7.98 29.71
CA ILE A 13 0.00 8.98 28.65
C ILE A 13 0.67 8.37 27.40
N ALA A 14 1.69 7.53 27.60
CA ALA A 14 2.38 6.84 26.50
C ALA A 14 1.47 5.88 25.72
N LEU A 15 0.56 5.18 26.41
CA LEU A 15 -0.44 4.31 25.77
C LEU A 15 -1.49 5.11 24.99
N ALA A 16 -1.89 6.27 25.48
CA ALA A 16 -2.91 7.11 24.83
C ALA A 16 -2.42 7.81 23.54
N LEU A 17 -1.10 7.89 23.32
CA LEU A 17 -0.49 8.53 22.15
C LEU A 17 -0.44 7.63 20.91
N HIS A 18 -0.88 6.36 21.01
CA HIS A 18 -0.91 5.44 19.86
C HIS A 18 -2.13 5.72 18.96
N VAL A 19 -2.09 6.84 18.24
CA VAL A 19 -3.04 7.14 17.16
C VAL A 19 -2.51 6.49 15.88
N PRO A 20 -3.14 5.42 15.36
CA PRO A 20 -2.82 4.94 14.03
C PRO A 20 -3.15 6.07 13.05
N THR A 21 -2.14 6.68 12.44
CA THR A 21 -2.32 7.61 11.34
C THR A 21 -2.77 6.82 10.13
N THR A 22 -4.08 6.59 10.01
CA THR A 22 -4.66 6.07 8.78
C THR A 22 -4.56 7.17 7.73
N VAL A 23 -3.51 7.12 6.91
CA VAL A 23 -3.48 7.91 5.67
C VAL A 23 -4.65 7.40 4.84
N SER A 24 -5.70 8.22 4.72
CA SER A 24 -6.87 7.88 3.91
C SER A 24 -6.48 8.05 2.45
N VAL A 25 -5.90 6.99 1.87
CA VAL A 25 -5.67 6.93 0.43
C VAL A 25 -7.02 6.65 -0.22
N THR A 26 -7.45 7.53 -1.10
CA THR A 26 -8.62 7.26 -1.94
C THR A 26 -8.25 6.15 -2.92
N CYS A 27 -8.93 5.01 -2.78
CA CYS A 27 -8.76 3.88 -3.68
C CYS A 27 -9.31 4.22 -5.07
N ASN A 28 -8.43 4.72 -5.95
CA ASN A 28 -8.74 5.02 -7.33
C ASN A 28 -7.76 4.30 -8.27
N PRO A 29 -8.19 3.28 -9.03
CA PRO A 29 -7.31 2.51 -9.91
C PRO A 29 -6.70 3.37 -11.04
N VAL A 30 -7.27 4.54 -11.36
CA VAL A 30 -6.69 5.49 -12.32
C VAL A 30 -5.32 6.02 -11.88
N GLU A 31 -5.06 6.06 -10.57
CA GLU A 31 -3.74 6.45 -10.03
C GLU A 31 -2.63 5.48 -10.47
N LEU A 32 -2.97 4.25 -10.85
CA LEU A 32 -2.02 3.25 -11.38
C LEU A 32 -1.81 3.38 -12.90
N SER A 33 -2.39 4.38 -13.57
CA SER A 33 -2.19 4.62 -15.00
C SER A 33 -0.71 4.71 -15.44
N PRO A 34 0.25 5.24 -14.65
CA PRO A 34 1.66 5.23 -15.04
C PRO A 34 2.26 3.82 -15.17
N CYS A 35 1.61 2.82 -14.57
CA CYS A 35 2.04 1.42 -14.66
C CYS A 35 1.50 0.69 -15.90
N MET A 36 0.58 1.30 -16.66
CA MET A 36 -0.15 0.62 -17.72
C MET A 36 0.79 0.01 -18.76
N SER A 37 1.76 0.78 -19.27
CA SER A 37 2.72 0.29 -20.27
C SER A 37 3.59 -0.87 -19.75
N ALA A 38 3.93 -0.85 -18.46
CA ALA A 38 4.71 -1.92 -17.84
C ALA A 38 3.87 -3.19 -17.63
N ILE A 39 2.59 -3.04 -17.26
CA ILE A 39 1.67 -4.16 -17.06
C ILE A 39 1.28 -4.79 -18.41
N THR A 40 0.90 -4.00 -19.41
CA THR A 40 0.42 -4.53 -20.70
C THR A 40 1.57 -4.90 -21.64
N GLY A 41 2.64 -4.10 -21.67
CA GLY A 41 3.75 -4.24 -22.60
C GLY A 41 5.03 -4.86 -22.01
N GLY A 42 5.10 -5.08 -20.69
CA GLY A 42 6.26 -5.68 -20.04
C GLY A 42 7.51 -4.77 -19.99
N THR A 43 7.34 -3.47 -20.23
CA THR A 43 8.40 -2.48 -20.12
C THR A 43 8.82 -2.28 -18.66
N THR A 44 9.98 -1.68 -18.45
CA THR A 44 10.43 -1.29 -17.11
C THR A 44 9.46 -0.27 -16.50
N PRO A 45 8.96 -0.46 -15.26
CA PRO A 45 8.09 0.52 -14.62
C PRO A 45 8.83 1.83 -14.36
N SER A 46 8.13 2.94 -14.55
CA SER A 46 8.65 4.27 -14.22
C SER A 46 8.72 4.49 -12.71
N SER A 47 9.48 5.50 -12.27
CA SER A 47 9.49 5.94 -10.87
C SER A 47 8.07 6.30 -10.39
N ALA A 48 7.32 7.05 -11.20
CA ALA A 48 5.93 7.42 -10.93
C ALA A 48 5.01 6.20 -10.79
N CYS A 49 5.21 5.15 -11.59
CA CYS A 49 4.48 3.90 -11.41
C CYS A 49 4.76 3.29 -10.04
N CYS A 50 6.02 3.15 -9.65
CA CYS A 50 6.35 2.55 -8.37
C CYS A 50 5.89 3.39 -7.17
N GLU A 51 5.95 4.72 -7.27
CA GLU A 51 5.42 5.63 -6.26
C GLU A 51 3.91 5.44 -6.08
N LYS A 52 3.14 5.51 -7.17
CA LYS A 52 1.68 5.31 -7.14
C LYS A 52 1.28 3.90 -6.70
N LEU A 53 2.05 2.88 -7.07
CA LEU A 53 1.78 1.52 -6.63
C LEU A 53 1.97 1.34 -5.11
N ARG A 54 2.97 2.02 -4.52
CA ARG A 54 3.18 2.03 -3.06
C ARG A 54 2.09 2.81 -2.34
N GLU A 55 1.72 3.97 -2.86
CA GLU A 55 0.60 4.77 -2.33
C GLU A 55 -0.69 3.94 -2.28
N GLN A 56 -0.99 3.21 -3.35
CA GLN A 56 -2.22 2.41 -3.49
C GLN A 56 -2.14 1.01 -2.86
N GLN A 57 -1.04 0.67 -2.17
CA GLN A 57 -0.88 -0.63 -1.51
C GLN A 57 -2.08 -1.08 -0.65
N PRO A 58 -2.67 -0.25 0.22
CA PRO A 58 -3.85 -0.65 1.01
C PRO A 58 -5.09 -0.99 0.17
N CYS A 59 -5.16 -0.49 -1.06
CA CYS A 59 -6.29 -0.67 -1.98
C CYS A 59 -6.13 -1.90 -2.89
N LEU A 60 -4.94 -2.51 -2.97
CA LEU A 60 -4.65 -3.58 -3.91
C LEU A 60 -5.59 -4.77 -3.77
N CYS A 61 -5.95 -5.17 -2.54
CA CYS A 61 -6.93 -6.25 -2.33
C CYS A 61 -8.31 -5.93 -2.92
N GLN A 62 -8.74 -4.68 -2.82
CA GLN A 62 -10.01 -4.27 -3.41
C GLN A 62 -9.95 -4.40 -4.94
N TYR A 63 -8.85 -3.99 -5.56
CA TYR A 63 -8.68 -4.12 -7.02
C TYR A 63 -8.57 -5.58 -7.46
N MET A 64 -7.92 -6.44 -6.67
CA MET A 64 -7.82 -7.87 -6.96
C MET A 64 -9.17 -8.59 -6.98
N LYS A 65 -10.13 -8.10 -6.19
CA LYS A 65 -11.48 -8.66 -6.11
C LYS A 65 -12.40 -8.20 -7.24
N ASP A 66 -12.01 -7.16 -7.98
CA ASP A 66 -12.78 -6.69 -9.14
C ASP A 66 -12.45 -7.55 -10.38
N PRO A 67 -13.42 -8.30 -10.93
CA PRO A 67 -13.19 -9.15 -12.09
C PRO A 67 -12.75 -8.37 -13.33
N SER A 68 -13.08 -7.08 -13.43
CA SER A 68 -12.67 -6.20 -14.54
C SER A 68 -11.15 -6.03 -14.63
N TYR A 69 -10.45 -6.16 -13.49
CA TYR A 69 -9.01 -6.00 -13.40
C TYR A 69 -8.22 -7.31 -13.39
N GLN A 70 -8.92 -8.46 -13.31
CA GLN A 70 -8.29 -9.77 -13.14
C GLN A 70 -7.24 -10.06 -14.23
N LYS A 71 -7.53 -9.72 -15.49
CA LYS A 71 -6.61 -9.95 -16.63
C LYS A 71 -5.31 -9.15 -16.53
N TYR A 72 -5.33 -7.99 -15.87
CA TYR A 72 -4.14 -7.16 -15.67
C TYR A 72 -3.33 -7.67 -14.48
N ILE A 73 -4.00 -7.90 -13.35
CA ILE A 73 -3.37 -8.30 -12.07
C ILE A 73 -2.76 -9.70 -12.14
N SER A 74 -3.43 -10.64 -12.81
CA SER A 74 -2.96 -12.02 -12.96
C SER A 74 -1.82 -12.18 -13.98
N SER A 75 -1.52 -11.14 -14.75
CA SER A 75 -0.49 -11.19 -15.78
C SER A 75 0.92 -11.38 -15.19
N PRO A 76 1.83 -12.08 -15.89
CA PRO A 76 3.24 -12.18 -15.49
C PRO A 76 3.90 -10.81 -15.31
N ASN A 77 3.50 -9.84 -16.15
CA ASN A 77 4.02 -8.48 -16.11
C ASN A 77 3.59 -7.73 -14.83
N ALA A 78 2.35 -7.85 -14.37
CA ALA A 78 1.92 -7.24 -13.11
C ALA A 78 2.72 -7.78 -11.92
N ARG A 79 3.02 -9.09 -11.89
CA ARG A 79 3.92 -9.69 -10.88
C ARG A 79 5.32 -9.11 -10.96
N LYS A 80 5.86 -8.94 -12.17
CA LYS A 80 7.18 -8.33 -12.39
C LYS A 80 7.22 -6.86 -11.95
N VAL A 81 6.17 -6.09 -12.22
CA VAL A 81 6.04 -4.69 -11.77
C VAL A 81 6.02 -4.62 -10.24
N SER A 82 5.20 -5.45 -9.59
CA SER A 82 5.14 -5.53 -8.12
C SER A 82 6.52 -5.87 -7.51
N SER A 83 7.23 -6.86 -8.05
CA SER A 83 8.60 -7.18 -7.60
C SER A 83 9.58 -6.04 -7.84
N THR A 84 9.59 -5.45 -9.04
CA THR A 84 10.51 -4.35 -9.38
C THR A 84 10.28 -3.13 -8.49
N CYS A 85 9.03 -2.80 -8.18
CA CYS A 85 8.68 -1.67 -7.34
C CYS A 85 8.78 -1.96 -5.83
N GLY A 86 9.07 -3.20 -5.43
CA GLY A 86 9.16 -3.61 -4.03
C GLY A 86 7.82 -3.58 -3.30
N VAL A 87 6.71 -3.78 -4.02
CA VAL A 87 5.36 -3.82 -3.43
C VAL A 87 4.93 -5.28 -3.37
N PRO A 88 4.77 -5.88 -2.17
CA PRO A 88 4.36 -7.27 -2.06
C PRO A 88 2.95 -7.46 -2.61
N MET A 89 2.73 -8.53 -3.39
CA MET A 89 1.38 -8.90 -3.79
C MET A 89 0.60 -9.33 -2.54
N PRO A 90 -0.58 -8.74 -2.30
CA PRO A 90 -1.33 -9.05 -1.11
C PRO A 90 -1.99 -10.43 -1.24
N SER A 91 -2.10 -11.13 -0.11
CA SER A 91 -2.97 -12.31 0.01
C SER A 91 -4.35 -11.82 0.44
N CYS A 92 -5.27 -11.86 -0.50
CA CYS A 92 -6.67 -11.49 -0.37
C CYS A 92 -7.51 -12.67 -0.87
#